data_AF-A0A353FJ60-F1
#
_entry.id   AF-A0A353FJ60-F1
#
_cell.length_a   1.000
_cell.length_b   1.000
_cell.length_c   1.000
_cell.angle_alpha   90.00
_cell.angle_beta   90.00
_cell.angle_gamma   90.00
#
_symmetry.space_group_name_H-M   'P 1'
#
loop_
_entity.id
_entity.type
_entity.pdbx_description
1 polymer ?
#
loop_
_entity_poly.entity_id
_entity_poly.type
_entity_poly.pdbx_seq_one_letter_code
_entity_poly.pdbx_strand_id
1 'polypeptide(L)'
;MDKDGNPIPAYLTLRKHIRKNKLNFPVMIDSGNVLADRFQATATPHCYVIDEKGILRYAGAIDDDPRGKKDADDRIDYVEVAVDAVLTGTPITHTTTKAYGCSIKRVPKSEKKSAELNFREGSCCDRAAKRQSVCTHPCCKTAASKGKICVQCN
;
A
#
# COMPACT_ATOMS: atom_id res chain seq x y z
N MET A 1 -22.06 -0.34 -9.11
CA MET A 1 -22.62 -1.52 -9.79
C MET A 1 -22.99 -1.12 -11.21
N ASP A 2 -22.88 -2.03 -12.17
CA ASP A 2 -23.47 -1.84 -13.50
C ASP A 2 -25.00 -1.97 -13.43
N LYS A 3 -25.66 -1.95 -14.60
CA LYS A 3 -27.11 -2.03 -14.72
C LYS A 3 -27.67 -3.35 -14.19
N ASP A 4 -26.82 -4.37 -14.12
CA ASP A 4 -27.14 -5.75 -13.78
C ASP A 4 -26.70 -6.10 -12.35
N GLY A 5 -26.22 -5.11 -11.58
CA GLY A 5 -25.83 -5.28 -10.18
C GLY A 5 -24.39 -5.74 -9.97
N ASN A 6 -23.59 -5.95 -11.02
CA ASN A 6 -22.22 -6.42 -10.88
C ASN A 6 -21.26 -5.27 -10.50
N PRO A 7 -20.17 -5.55 -9.76
CA PRO A 7 -19.12 -4.56 -9.51
C PRO A 7 -18.51 -4.07 -10.82
N ILE A 8 -18.56 -2.75 -11.06
CA ILE A 8 -17.88 -2.16 -12.22
C ILE A 8 -16.37 -2.29 -11.98
N PRO A 9 -15.60 -2.88 -12.91
CA PRO A 9 -14.14 -2.92 -12.80
C PRO A 9 -13.57 -1.53 -12.53
N ALA A 10 -12.71 -1.43 -11.51
CA ALA A 10 -12.18 -0.14 -11.04
C ALA A 10 -11.45 0.66 -12.15
N TYR A 11 -10.88 -0.01 -13.17
CA TYR A 11 -10.21 0.68 -14.27
C TYR A 11 -11.19 1.44 -15.19
N LEU A 12 -12.45 1.01 -15.30
CA LEU A 12 -13.45 1.70 -16.12
C LEU A 12 -13.91 3.00 -15.44
N THR A 13 -14.16 2.96 -14.13
CA THR A 13 -14.50 4.16 -13.36
C THR A 13 -13.34 5.15 -13.33
N LEU A 14 -12.11 4.66 -13.17
CA LEU A 14 -10.89 5.47 -13.23
C LEU A 14 -10.73 6.18 -14.58
N ARG A 15 -10.83 5.46 -15.71
CA ARG A 15 -10.72 6.06 -17.05
C ARG A 15 -11.76 7.14 -17.29
N LYS A 16 -12.99 6.94 -16.84
CA LYS A 16 -14.05 7.95 -16.91
C LYS A 16 -13.70 9.19 -16.07
N HIS A 17 -13.17 9.00 -14.86
CA HIS A 17 -12.74 10.08 -13.98
C HIS A 17 -11.59 10.90 -14.58
N ILE A 18 -10.55 10.23 -15.13
CA ILE A 18 -9.42 10.89 -15.81
C ILE A 18 -9.92 11.77 -16.95
N ARG A 19 -10.77 11.23 -17.83
CA ARG A 19 -11.34 11.99 -18.97
C ARG A 19 -12.20 13.16 -18.52
N LYS A 20 -13.07 12.94 -17.53
CA LYS A 20 -13.97 13.98 -17.00
C LYS A 20 -13.19 15.16 -16.43
N ASN A 21 -12.14 14.88 -15.66
CA ASN A 21 -11.34 15.91 -14.98
C ASN A 21 -10.12 16.36 -15.77
N LYS A 22 -9.94 15.85 -17.01
CA LYS A 22 -8.83 16.19 -17.90
C LYS A 22 -7.46 16.03 -17.24
N LEU A 23 -7.30 14.98 -16.41
CA LEU A 23 -6.03 14.72 -15.73
C LEU A 23 -4.97 14.36 -16.77
N ASN A 24 -3.85 15.08 -16.76
CA ASN A 24 -2.74 14.94 -17.71
C ASN A 24 -1.53 14.20 -17.11
N PHE A 25 -1.69 13.60 -15.93
CA PHE A 25 -0.69 12.83 -15.23
C PHE A 25 -1.12 11.35 -15.08
N PRO A 26 -0.18 10.41 -14.87
CA PRO A 26 -0.51 9.01 -14.64
C PRO A 26 -1.38 8.83 -13.40
N VAL A 27 -2.45 8.05 -13.52
CA VAL A 27 -3.29 7.64 -12.40
C VAL A 27 -3.41 6.13 -12.41
N MET A 28 -3.18 5.51 -11.25
CA MET A 28 -3.07 4.06 -11.10
C MET A 28 -4.05 3.53 -10.06
N ILE A 29 -4.33 2.23 -10.15
CA ILE A 29 -5.11 1.51 -9.14
C ILE A 29 -4.14 0.76 -8.25
N ASP A 30 -4.19 1.05 -6.94
CA ASP A 30 -3.43 0.33 -5.93
C ASP A 30 -4.21 -0.90 -5.45
N SER A 31 -4.19 -1.96 -6.25
CA SER A 31 -4.83 -3.22 -5.91
C SER A 31 -4.27 -3.79 -4.61
N GLY A 32 -5.13 -3.97 -3.61
CA GLY A 32 -4.72 -4.49 -2.30
C GLY A 32 -4.30 -3.40 -1.30
N ASN A 33 -4.27 -2.12 -1.68
CA ASN A 33 -3.81 -1.00 -0.84
C ASN A 33 -2.31 -1.10 -0.49
N VAL A 34 -1.48 -1.70 -1.34
CA VAL A 34 -0.07 -1.99 -1.06
C VAL A 34 0.73 -0.70 -0.91
N LEU A 35 0.56 0.26 -1.84
CA LEU A 35 1.23 1.55 -1.76
C LEU A 35 0.63 2.39 -0.64
N ALA A 36 -0.70 2.43 -0.53
CA ALA A 36 -1.38 3.18 0.52
C ALA A 36 -1.02 2.70 1.94
N ASP A 37 -0.71 1.41 2.13
CA ASP A 37 -0.18 0.88 3.39
C ASP A 37 1.29 1.29 3.61
N ARG A 38 2.14 1.17 2.58
CA ARG A 38 3.58 1.51 2.67
C ARG A 38 3.82 2.99 2.97
N PHE A 39 3.04 3.86 2.35
CA PHE A 39 3.08 5.31 2.59
C PHE A 39 2.30 5.74 3.83
N GLN A 40 1.68 4.79 4.55
CA GLN A 40 0.82 5.05 5.70
C GLN A 40 -0.27 6.08 5.39
N ALA A 41 -0.81 6.04 4.17
CA ALA A 41 -1.82 6.98 3.73
C ALA A 41 -3.10 6.83 4.56
N THR A 42 -3.65 7.94 5.01
CA THR A 42 -4.77 7.96 5.96
C THR A 42 -6.06 8.53 5.36
N ALA A 43 -5.93 9.43 4.38
CA ALA A 43 -7.04 10.18 3.82
C ALA A 43 -6.89 10.33 2.30
N THR A 44 -7.98 10.77 1.65
CA THR A 44 -7.98 11.23 0.27
C THR A 44 -8.51 12.67 0.24
N PRO A 45 -7.68 13.67 -0.12
CA PRO A 45 -6.27 13.57 -0.55
C PRO A 45 -5.26 13.38 0.60
N HIS A 46 -4.16 12.68 0.31
CA HIS A 46 -2.92 12.67 1.10
C HIS A 46 -1.76 12.69 0.10
N CYS A 47 -0.98 13.76 0.11
CA CYS A 47 0.02 14.11 -0.89
C CYS A 47 1.42 13.82 -0.38
N TYR A 48 2.32 13.46 -1.31
CA TYR A 48 3.72 13.16 -1.02
C TYR A 48 4.61 13.79 -2.10
N VAL A 49 5.70 14.47 -1.70
CA VAL A 49 6.73 14.99 -2.62
C VAL A 49 8.03 14.23 -2.37
N ILE A 50 8.60 13.66 -3.42
CA ILE A 50 9.82 12.86 -3.39
C ILE A 50 10.83 13.54 -4.33
N ASP A 51 12.07 13.74 -3.88
CA ASP A 51 13.11 14.34 -4.71
C ASP A 51 13.76 13.36 -5.71
N GLU A 52 14.65 13.88 -6.55
CA GLU A 52 15.40 13.08 -7.54
C GLU A 52 16.23 11.93 -6.94
N LYS A 53 16.56 12.00 -5.65
CA LYS A 53 17.31 10.96 -4.92
C LYS A 53 16.38 9.90 -4.32
N GLY A 54 15.08 10.02 -4.56
CA GLY A 54 14.07 9.13 -3.98
C GLY A 54 13.79 9.42 -2.50
N ILE A 55 14.19 10.59 -1.98
CA ILE A 55 13.98 10.95 -0.58
C ILE A 55 12.62 11.63 -0.44
N LEU A 56 11.83 11.19 0.54
CA LEU A 56 10.58 11.86 0.90
C LEU A 56 10.86 13.24 1.49
N ARG A 57 10.35 14.28 0.85
CA ARG A 57 10.54 15.68 1.23
C ARG A 57 9.30 16.29 1.88
N TYR A 58 8.13 15.82 1.50
CA TYR A 58 6.86 16.27 2.03
C TYR A 58 5.85 15.12 2.15
N ALA A 59 5.06 15.10 3.22
CA ALA A 59 3.87 14.24 3.34
C ALA A 59 2.74 14.95 4.10
N GLY A 60 1.56 15.10 3.51
CA GLY A 60 0.45 15.74 4.19
C GLY A 60 -0.75 16.12 3.32
N ALA A 61 -1.41 17.21 3.71
CA ALA A 61 -2.51 17.82 2.96
C ALA A 61 -2.04 18.42 1.63
N ILE A 62 -2.97 18.71 0.72
CA ILE A 62 -2.63 19.43 -0.51
C ILE A 62 -2.38 20.92 -0.22
N ASP A 63 -3.20 21.49 0.65
CA ASP A 63 -3.21 22.89 1.08
C ASP A 63 -3.67 23.00 2.55
N ASP A 64 -3.83 24.22 3.04
CA ASP A 64 -4.35 24.54 4.37
C ASP A 64 -5.85 24.89 4.40
N ASP A 65 -6.60 24.52 3.36
CA ASP A 65 -8.03 24.82 3.20
C ASP A 65 -8.90 23.55 3.05
N PRO A 66 -9.07 22.77 4.13
CA PRO A 66 -9.83 21.53 4.11
C PRO A 66 -11.31 21.69 3.73
N ARG A 67 -11.84 22.92 3.71
CA ARG A 67 -13.24 23.23 3.44
C ARG A 67 -13.46 24.00 2.13
N GLY A 68 -12.40 24.40 1.43
CA GLY A 68 -12.49 25.18 0.19
C GLY A 68 -13.14 26.55 0.42
N LYS A 69 -12.82 27.23 1.53
CA LYS A 69 -13.42 28.51 1.91
C LYS A 69 -12.42 29.68 1.92
N LYS A 70 -11.12 29.42 1.77
CA LYS A 70 -10.11 30.46 1.71
C LYS A 70 -10.06 31.05 0.32
N ASP A 71 -9.79 32.35 0.26
CA ASP A 71 -9.40 32.99 -0.98
C ASP A 71 -8.01 32.47 -1.40
N ALA A 72 -7.75 32.50 -2.70
CA ALA A 72 -6.52 31.93 -3.25
C ALA A 72 -5.25 32.61 -2.68
N ASP A 73 -5.32 33.92 -2.44
CA ASP A 73 -4.19 34.71 -1.91
C ASP A 73 -3.88 34.41 -0.43
N ASP A 74 -4.85 33.87 0.31
CA ASP A 74 -4.72 33.51 1.74
C ASP A 74 -4.45 32.01 1.96
N ARG A 75 -4.52 31.20 0.89
CA ARG A 75 -4.32 29.75 0.94
C ARG A 75 -2.83 29.42 0.88
N ILE A 76 -2.39 28.52 1.75
CA ILE A 76 -1.04 27.94 1.67
C ILE A 76 -1.13 26.63 0.91
N ASP A 77 -0.67 26.63 -0.35
CA ASP A 77 -0.54 25.44 -1.19
C ASP A 77 0.71 24.63 -0.80
N TYR A 78 0.60 23.80 0.23
CA TYR A 78 1.74 23.08 0.80
C TYR A 78 2.50 22.22 -0.22
N VAL A 79 1.79 21.58 -1.15
CA VAL A 79 2.44 20.75 -2.18
C VAL A 79 3.22 21.61 -3.16
N GLU A 80 2.68 22.75 -3.60
CA GLU A 80 3.36 23.68 -4.50
C GLU A 80 4.61 24.26 -3.85
N VAL A 81 4.48 24.75 -2.62
CA VAL A 81 5.62 25.25 -1.83
C VAL A 81 6.70 24.19 -1.65
N ALA A 82 6.32 22.93 -1.37
CA ALA A 82 7.28 21.84 -1.22
C ALA A 82 7.97 21.49 -2.55
N VAL A 83 7.25 21.48 -3.67
CA VAL A 83 7.82 21.22 -4.99
C VAL A 83 8.80 22.32 -5.38
N ASP A 84 8.41 23.59 -5.23
CA ASP A 84 9.28 24.74 -5.54
C ASP A 84 10.54 24.73 -4.70
N ALA A 85 10.43 24.41 -3.41
CA ALA A 85 11.59 24.31 -2.53
C ALA A 85 12.54 23.18 -2.96
N VAL A 86 12.02 22.02 -3.38
CA VAL A 86 12.82 20.93 -3.94
C VAL A 86 13.52 21.35 -5.23
N LEU A 87 12.81 22.03 -6.14
CA LEU A 87 13.34 22.47 -7.43
C LEU A 87 14.42 23.56 -7.28
N THR A 88 14.25 24.46 -6.32
CA THR A 88 15.17 25.58 -6.05
C THR A 88 16.30 25.23 -5.07
N GLY A 89 16.25 24.04 -4.46
CA GLY A 89 17.21 23.62 -3.44
C GLY A 89 17.09 24.40 -2.13
N THR A 90 15.93 25.00 -1.85
CA THR A 90 15.69 25.77 -0.63
C THR A 90 15.08 24.91 0.49
N PRO A 91 15.16 25.33 1.77
CA PRO A 91 14.52 24.62 2.86
C PRO A 91 12.99 24.62 2.73
N ILE A 92 12.36 23.45 2.93
CA ILE A 92 10.90 23.31 2.94
C ILE A 92 10.37 23.77 4.31
N THR A 93 9.42 24.71 4.30
CA THR A 93 8.81 25.29 5.52
C THR A 93 8.01 24.26 6.32
N HIS A 94 7.28 23.39 5.64
CA HIS A 94 6.49 22.31 6.24
C HIS A 94 6.83 21.00 5.57
N THR A 95 7.58 20.12 6.22
CA THR A 95 7.88 18.77 5.70
C THR A 95 6.74 17.78 5.95
N THR A 96 5.85 18.09 6.90
CA THR A 96 4.67 17.28 7.21
C THR A 96 3.48 18.14 7.60
N THR A 97 2.28 17.79 7.14
CA THR A 97 1.03 18.40 7.62
C THR A 97 -0.05 17.34 7.80
N LYS A 98 -1.14 17.68 8.50
CA LYS A 98 -2.25 16.77 8.70
C LYS A 98 -3.10 16.68 7.42
N ALA A 99 -3.04 15.55 6.73
CA ALA A 99 -3.95 15.25 5.63
C ALA A 99 -5.42 15.32 6.06
N TYR A 100 -6.30 15.77 5.16
CA TYR A 100 -7.72 15.92 5.38
C TYR A 100 -8.54 15.16 4.34
N GLY A 101 -9.86 15.06 4.56
CA GLY A 101 -10.80 14.41 3.65
C GLY A 101 -11.28 13.05 4.12
N CYS A 102 -11.83 12.27 3.19
CA CYS A 102 -12.40 10.96 3.49
C CYS A 102 -11.30 9.95 3.81
N SER A 103 -11.58 9.00 4.71
CA SER A 103 -10.68 7.87 4.96
C SER A 103 -10.58 6.95 3.75
N ILE A 104 -9.39 6.39 3.53
CA ILE A 104 -9.15 5.42 2.44
C ILE A 104 -10.00 4.17 2.65
N LYS A 105 -10.73 3.76 1.62
CA LYS A 105 -11.49 2.50 1.63
C LYS A 105 -10.53 1.34 1.35
N ARG A 106 -10.10 0.69 2.43
CA ARG A 106 -9.17 -0.45 2.37
C ARG A 106 -9.89 -1.76 2.10
N VAL A 107 -9.22 -2.66 1.42
CA VAL A 107 -9.64 -4.06 1.35
C VAL A 107 -9.45 -4.68 2.72
N PRO A 108 -10.27 -5.66 3.12
CA PRO A 108 -10.01 -6.42 4.32
C PRO A 108 -8.60 -6.99 4.25
N LYS A 109 -7.81 -6.81 5.32
CA LYS A 109 -6.55 -7.53 5.43
C LYS A 109 -6.92 -9.00 5.45
N SER A 110 -6.57 -9.74 4.39
CA SER A 110 -6.52 -11.19 4.54
C SER A 110 -5.50 -11.41 5.65
N GLU A 111 -5.94 -11.98 6.76
CA GLU A 111 -5.00 -12.44 7.77
C GLU A 111 -4.01 -13.32 7.00
N LYS A 112 -2.75 -12.92 6.96
CA LYS A 112 -1.70 -13.87 6.68
C LYS A 112 -1.79 -14.86 7.83
N LYS A 113 -2.60 -15.92 7.67
CA LYS A 113 -2.28 -17.16 8.35
C LYS A 113 -0.82 -17.40 8.00
N SER A 114 0.07 -17.19 8.97
CA SER A 114 1.40 -17.79 8.94
C SER A 114 1.18 -19.17 8.37
N ALA A 115 1.75 -19.48 7.20
CA ALA A 115 1.44 -20.70 6.47
C ALA A 115 1.38 -21.85 7.49
N GLU A 116 0.17 -22.30 7.83
CA GLU A 116 0.00 -23.47 8.67
C GLU A 116 0.68 -24.54 7.84
N LEU A 117 1.79 -25.05 8.36
CA LEU A 117 2.47 -26.17 7.74
C LEU A 117 1.44 -27.30 7.72
N ASN A 118 0.78 -27.47 6.57
CA ASN A 118 -0.25 -28.48 6.35
C ASN A 118 0.43 -29.86 6.27
N PHE A 119 0.98 -30.33 7.39
CA PHE A 119 1.37 -31.71 7.50
C PHE A 119 0.10 -32.54 7.60
N ARG A 120 0.02 -33.65 6.85
CA ARG A 120 -1.06 -34.62 7.02
C ARG A 120 -1.09 -35.05 8.48
N GLU A 121 -2.26 -35.06 9.10
CA GLU A 121 -2.41 -35.45 10.51
C GLU A 121 -1.85 -36.87 10.73
N GLY A 122 -1.05 -37.05 11.79
CA GLY A 122 -0.35 -38.29 12.09
C GLY A 122 0.89 -38.59 11.23
N SER A 123 1.22 -37.72 10.27
CA SER A 123 2.46 -37.84 9.48
C SER A 123 3.71 -37.72 10.36
N CYS A 124 4.86 -38.12 9.81
CA CYS A 124 6.15 -37.96 10.48
C CYS A 124 6.42 -36.50 10.84
N CYS A 125 6.06 -35.55 9.97
CA CYS A 125 6.24 -34.12 10.20
C CYS A 125 5.26 -33.56 11.23
N ASP A 126 3.99 -33.99 11.22
CA ASP A 126 3.01 -33.64 12.26
C ASP A 126 3.50 -34.11 13.65
N ARG A 127 3.97 -35.36 13.75
CA ARG A 127 4.54 -35.90 15.00
C ARG A 127 5.81 -35.20 15.42
N ALA A 128 6.68 -34.84 14.47
CA ALA A 128 7.93 -34.14 14.76
C ALA A 128 7.66 -32.71 15.26
N ALA A 129 6.74 -31.99 14.61
CA ALA A 129 6.30 -30.67 15.03
C ALA A 129 5.65 -30.70 16.42
N LYS A 130 4.74 -31.66 16.68
CA LYS A 130 4.13 -31.89 18.02
C LYS A 130 5.15 -32.19 19.12
N ARG A 131 6.29 -32.79 18.76
CA ARG A 131 7.40 -33.10 19.69
C ARG A 131 8.47 -32.00 19.74
N GLN A 132 8.28 -30.88 19.03
CA GLN A 132 9.30 -29.83 18.84
C GLN A 132 10.66 -30.40 18.38
N SER A 133 10.64 -31.52 17.66
CA SER A 133 11.83 -32.21 17.19
C SER A 133 12.08 -31.90 15.72
N VAL A 134 13.34 -31.70 15.35
CA VAL A 134 13.73 -31.55 13.94
C VAL A 134 13.62 -32.88 13.19
N CYS A 135 13.26 -32.83 11.91
CA CYS A 135 13.22 -34.03 11.09
C CYS A 135 14.64 -34.63 10.96
N THR A 136 14.83 -35.87 11.39
CA THR A 136 16.15 -36.52 11.40
C THR A 136 16.44 -37.35 10.14
N HIS A 137 15.42 -37.66 9.34
CA HIS A 137 15.59 -38.48 8.13
C HIS A 137 16.37 -37.72 7.04
N PRO A 138 17.34 -38.37 6.34
CA PRO A 138 18.20 -37.70 5.35
C PRO A 138 17.45 -36.95 4.24
N CYS A 139 16.37 -37.55 3.71
CA CYS A 139 15.53 -36.90 2.69
C CYS A 139 14.86 -35.62 3.21
N CYS A 140 14.42 -35.61 4.47
CA CYS A 140 13.80 -34.44 5.10
C CYS A 140 14.81 -33.34 5.41
N LYS A 141 16.03 -33.70 5.87
CA LYS A 141 17.13 -32.74 6.03
C LYS A 141 17.46 -32.03 4.72
N THR A 142 17.49 -32.79 3.62
CA THR A 142 17.76 -32.28 2.27
C THR A 142 16.64 -31.40 1.72
N ALA A 143 15.38 -31.73 2.03
CA ALA A 143 14.24 -30.89 1.65
C ALA A 143 14.23 -29.58 2.45
N ALA A 144 14.44 -29.67 3.76
CA ALA A 144 14.48 -28.53 4.67
C ALA A 144 15.59 -27.53 4.30
N SER A 145 16.78 -28.03 3.91
CA SER A 145 17.88 -27.16 3.46
C SER A 145 17.56 -26.39 2.17
N LYS A 146 16.52 -26.79 1.43
CA LYS A 146 16.02 -26.14 0.21
C LYS A 146 14.74 -25.35 0.46
N GLY A 147 14.30 -25.18 1.71
CA GLY A 147 13.02 -24.57 2.06
C GLY A 147 11.80 -25.36 1.57
N LYS A 148 11.94 -26.67 1.36
CA LYS A 148 10.90 -27.57 0.83
C LYS A 148 10.52 -28.65 1.85
N ILE A 149 9.39 -29.30 1.62
CA ILE A 149 8.96 -30.52 2.34
C ILE A 149 9.32 -31.74 1.47
N CYS A 150 9.62 -32.87 2.10
CA CYS A 150 9.90 -34.12 1.41
C CYS A 150 8.68 -34.57 0.58
N VAL A 151 8.89 -34.87 -0.71
CA VAL A 151 7.84 -35.27 -1.66
C VAL A 151 7.17 -36.60 -1.33
N GLN A 152 7.80 -37.46 -0.52
CA GLN A 152 7.21 -38.70 -0.01
C GLN A 152 6.15 -38.45 1.09
N CYS A 153 5.90 -37.19 1.45
CA CYS A 153 4.98 -36.79 2.51
C CYS A 153 3.78 -35.98 2.00
N ASN A 154 3.63 -35.81 0.68
CA ASN A 154 2.41 -35.27 0.08
C ASN A 154 1.38 -36.39 -0.05
#